data_AF-A0A9P6LRG5-F1
#
_entry.id   AF-A0A9P6LRG5-F1
#
_cell.length_a   1.000
_cell.length_b   1.000
_cell.length_c   1.000
_cell.angle_alpha   90.00
_cell.angle_beta   90.00
_cell.angle_gamma   90.00
#
_symmetry.space_group_name_H-M   'P 1'
#
loop_
_entity.id
_entity.type
_entity.pdbx_description
1 polymer ?
#
loop_
_entity_poly.entity_id
_entity_poly.type
_entity_poly.pdbx_seq_one_letter_code
_entity_poly.pdbx_strand_id
1 'polypeptide(L)'
;MASHNSPGFFARQRLSTPKQSVSKDPDALRIGILGAASIAPLGVIYPARTMRSIIVVSVAARDQTKAKDFAAKYSIPNTHPSYEALVNDPNIDCIYNPLPNGLHYEWTKKALEAGKHVLLEKPSASNAAQTQELFELAQQKNRVLLEAFHYRFHPASIYFREILQKHIADGHPIQHVKSALIVPGIFPPTDIRFNIKLAGGTTMDTGCYVVNSILYFTGLEFDSVDKAVPKIISEEIDGKMEGVLNMKDSHGANVQAHFATSLINSWLSLQTYREFFPSVIVETDQKIFTFGVFLYPTLYHFFTLKDKVTGKTENLPKAYGEGYTTYHYQLEAFIKAVKNDGRDTSLIAGWMRGEDSVLNMKVIDAIYTRAGMKIRERNSDLGMTQALCRRDNRFINGGRKQKGKKPPGGNFKGRATYYNPDGKGSCGDELSNNMVAALNGSQMKKDICGKSIKVTYEGKSVVVKVLDTCPGCPKGAVDLSEAAFKQLADLDKGVIQVAWSFV
;
A
#
# COMPACT_ATOMS: atom_id res chain seq x y z
N MET A 1 -14.62 19.69 26.86
CA MET A 1 -13.59 18.92 26.14
C MET A 1 -12.64 18.34 27.17
N ALA A 2 -12.74 17.04 27.46
CA ALA A 2 -11.80 16.40 28.37
C ALA A 2 -10.41 16.42 27.72
N SER A 3 -9.43 17.03 28.41
CA SER A 3 -8.02 17.00 28.02
C SER A 3 -7.49 15.58 28.20
N HIS A 4 -7.76 14.70 27.24
CA HIS A 4 -7.13 13.39 27.21
C HIS A 4 -5.66 13.59 26.83
N ASN A 5 -4.79 13.64 27.86
CA ASN A 5 -3.35 13.56 27.69
C ASN A 5 -3.04 12.37 26.80
N SER A 6 -2.56 12.67 25.60
CA SER A 6 -2.28 11.65 24.60
C SER A 6 -1.23 10.68 25.13
N PRO A 7 -1.43 9.34 25.03
CA PRO A 7 -0.45 8.39 25.51
C PRO A 7 0.91 8.67 24.85
N GLY A 8 1.98 8.64 25.65
CA GLY A 8 3.34 8.91 25.17
C GLY A 8 3.73 8.02 23.98
N PHE A 9 4.76 8.41 23.23
CA PHE A 9 5.20 7.74 21.99
C PHE A 9 5.24 6.20 22.11
N PHE A 10 5.84 5.69 23.19
CA PHE A 10 5.97 4.25 23.43
C PHE A 10 4.64 3.54 23.68
N ALA A 11 3.68 4.19 24.34
CA ALA A 11 2.36 3.61 24.58
C ALA A 11 1.59 3.46 23.26
N ARG A 12 1.66 4.44 22.36
CA ARG A 12 1.09 4.33 21.00
C ARG A 12 1.75 3.25 20.16
N GLN A 13 3.07 3.11 20.26
CA GLN A 13 3.79 2.08 19.54
C GLN A 13 3.38 0.66 20.01
N ARG A 14 3.01 0.50 21.28
CA ARG A 14 2.41 -0.77 21.76
C ARG A 14 1.02 -1.00 21.19
N LEU A 15 0.20 0.06 21.08
CA LEU A 15 -1.15 -0.02 20.50
C LEU A 15 -1.13 -0.29 18.98
N SER A 16 -0.05 0.05 18.27
CA SER A 16 0.05 -0.18 16.83
C SER A 16 0.43 -1.62 16.45
N THR A 17 0.99 -2.39 17.39
CA THR A 17 1.43 -3.77 17.18
C THR A 17 1.09 -4.66 18.40
N PRO A 18 -0.20 -4.76 18.77
CA PRO A 18 -0.63 -5.57 19.90
C PRO A 18 -0.24 -7.04 19.69
N LYS A 19 0.45 -7.61 20.68
CA LYS A 19 0.92 -9.01 20.64
C LYS A 19 -0.22 -10.00 20.84
N GLN A 20 -1.18 -9.66 21.69
CA GLN A 20 -2.32 -10.50 22.04
C GLN A 20 -3.63 -9.82 21.62
N SER A 21 -4.61 -10.63 21.25
CA SER A 21 -5.96 -10.15 21.02
C SER A 21 -6.70 -10.01 22.34
N VAL A 22 -7.55 -8.99 22.45
CA VAL A 22 -8.62 -8.96 23.45
C VAL A 22 -9.61 -10.10 23.20
N SER A 23 -10.34 -10.50 24.25
CA SER A 23 -11.45 -11.45 24.13
C SER A 23 -12.51 -10.92 23.16
N LYS A 24 -13.08 -11.79 22.33
CA LYS A 24 -14.08 -11.42 21.32
C LYS A 24 -15.48 -11.58 21.86
N ASP A 25 -16.38 -10.71 21.39
CA ASP A 25 -17.80 -10.84 21.69
C ASP A 25 -18.40 -11.99 20.85
N PRO A 26 -19.45 -12.69 21.33
CA PRO A 26 -20.09 -13.77 20.59
C PRO A 26 -20.64 -13.34 19.21
N ASP A 27 -20.97 -12.06 19.06
CA ASP A 27 -21.50 -11.44 17.84
C ASP A 27 -20.41 -10.67 17.05
N ALA A 28 -19.13 -10.96 17.30
CA ALA A 28 -18.03 -10.30 16.59
C ALA A 28 -18.07 -10.61 15.09
N LEU A 29 -17.95 -9.56 14.26
CA LEU A 29 -17.90 -9.70 12.81
C LEU A 29 -16.68 -10.50 12.38
N ARG A 30 -16.87 -11.45 11.47
CA ARG A 30 -15.82 -12.30 10.92
C ARG A 30 -15.34 -11.71 9.61
N ILE A 31 -14.07 -11.28 9.56
CA ILE A 31 -13.47 -10.67 8.38
C ILE A 31 -12.44 -11.59 7.73
N GLY A 32 -12.55 -11.75 6.41
CA GLY A 32 -11.59 -12.45 5.56
C GLY A 32 -10.71 -11.47 4.78
N ILE A 33 -9.45 -11.84 4.52
CA ILE A 33 -8.47 -10.99 3.82
C ILE A 33 -8.16 -11.55 2.44
N LEU A 34 -8.29 -10.70 1.41
CA LEU A 34 -7.85 -11.02 0.06
C LEU A 34 -6.38 -10.65 -0.15
N GLY A 35 -5.53 -11.67 -0.18
CA GLY A 35 -4.09 -11.56 -0.40
C GLY A 35 -3.29 -11.50 0.90
N ALA A 36 -2.11 -12.10 0.89
CA ALA A 36 -1.09 -11.93 1.94
C ALA A 36 -0.39 -10.57 1.80
N ALA A 37 -1.16 -9.48 1.83
CA ALA A 37 -0.68 -8.12 1.55
C ALA A 37 0.14 -7.56 2.72
N SER A 38 1.19 -6.78 2.40
CA SER A 38 2.06 -6.16 3.41
C SER A 38 1.35 -5.12 4.28
N ILE A 39 0.24 -4.56 3.80
CA ILE A 39 -0.57 -3.57 4.52
C ILE A 39 -1.53 -4.21 5.52
N ALA A 40 -2.00 -5.44 5.27
CA ALA A 40 -3.01 -6.10 6.09
C ALA A 40 -2.68 -6.20 7.60
N PRO A 41 -1.41 -6.40 8.02
CA PRO A 41 -1.03 -6.32 9.42
C PRO A 41 -1.44 -5.00 10.08
N LEU A 42 -1.06 -3.87 9.48
CA LEU A 42 -1.36 -2.54 10.00
C LEU A 42 -2.82 -2.14 9.76
N GLY A 43 -3.37 -2.51 8.60
CA GLY A 43 -4.68 -2.09 8.13
C GLY A 43 -5.85 -2.74 8.87
N VAL A 44 -5.74 -4.03 9.21
CA VAL A 44 -6.85 -4.77 9.82
C VAL A 44 -6.45 -5.72 10.94
N ILE A 45 -5.32 -6.44 10.85
CA ILE A 45 -4.98 -7.51 11.81
C ILE A 45 -4.66 -6.92 13.19
N TYR A 46 -3.75 -5.95 13.26
CA TYR A 46 -3.38 -5.30 14.51
C TYR A 46 -4.54 -4.49 15.12
N PRO A 47 -5.26 -3.64 14.36
CA PRO A 47 -6.49 -3.02 14.84
C PRO A 47 -7.51 -4.03 15.40
N ALA A 48 -7.81 -5.10 14.67
CA ALA A 48 -8.79 -6.11 15.09
C ALA A 48 -8.40 -6.74 16.43
N ARG A 49 -7.11 -6.94 16.73
CA ARG A 49 -6.66 -7.47 18.05
C ARG A 49 -7.03 -6.57 19.23
N THR A 50 -7.23 -5.27 19.00
CA THR A 50 -7.62 -4.31 20.06
C THR A 50 -9.13 -4.19 20.24
N MET A 51 -9.94 -4.81 19.38
CA MET A 51 -11.40 -4.66 19.35
C MET A 51 -12.09 -5.97 19.69
N ARG A 52 -13.17 -5.91 20.46
CA ARG A 52 -13.98 -7.10 20.82
C ARG A 52 -14.95 -7.52 19.71
N SER A 53 -15.37 -6.56 18.88
CA SER A 53 -16.46 -6.65 17.92
C SER A 53 -16.09 -7.16 16.52
N ILE A 54 -14.82 -7.51 16.28
CA ILE A 54 -14.34 -8.05 15.00
C ILE A 54 -13.22 -9.07 15.20
N ILE A 55 -13.16 -10.08 14.33
CA ILE A 55 -12.12 -11.11 14.30
C ILE A 55 -11.70 -11.41 12.86
N VAL A 56 -10.38 -11.44 12.61
CA VAL A 56 -9.82 -11.91 11.33
C VAL A 56 -9.82 -13.43 11.34
N VAL A 57 -10.64 -14.05 10.50
CA VAL A 57 -10.87 -15.50 10.51
C VAL A 57 -10.15 -16.23 9.38
N SER A 58 -9.88 -15.55 8.28
CA SER A 58 -9.29 -16.20 7.11
C SER A 58 -8.46 -15.28 6.23
N VAL A 59 -7.56 -15.89 5.46
CA VAL A 59 -6.81 -15.23 4.39
C VAL A 59 -6.76 -16.15 3.17
N ALA A 60 -6.87 -15.57 1.99
CA ALA A 60 -6.61 -16.26 0.73
C ALA A 60 -5.44 -15.57 0.03
N ALA A 61 -4.61 -16.32 -0.68
CA ALA A 61 -3.62 -15.76 -1.59
C ALA A 61 -3.51 -16.65 -2.83
N ARG A 62 -3.09 -16.08 -3.97
CA ARG A 62 -2.84 -16.85 -5.20
C ARG A 62 -1.84 -18.00 -4.99
N ASP A 63 -0.88 -17.77 -4.09
CA ASP A 63 0.09 -18.75 -3.65
C ASP A 63 -0.34 -19.28 -2.29
N GLN A 64 -0.77 -20.55 -2.25
CA GLN A 64 -1.30 -21.17 -1.03
C GLN A 64 -0.24 -21.31 0.06
N THR A 65 1.03 -21.48 -0.30
CA THR A 65 2.13 -21.54 0.67
C THR A 65 2.26 -20.17 1.34
N LYS A 66 2.23 -19.08 0.57
CA LYS A 66 2.22 -17.73 1.15
C LYS A 66 1.00 -17.47 2.02
N ALA A 67 -0.18 -17.98 1.65
CA ALA A 67 -1.38 -17.86 2.50
C ALA A 67 -1.17 -18.56 3.85
N LYS A 68 -0.64 -19.80 3.84
CA LYS A 68 -0.35 -20.58 5.06
C LYS A 68 0.71 -19.90 5.94
N ASP A 69 1.81 -19.44 5.35
CA ASP A 69 2.87 -18.74 6.08
C ASP A 69 2.36 -17.44 6.70
N PHE A 70 1.55 -16.68 5.95
CA PHE A 70 0.93 -15.45 6.44
C PHE A 70 -0.05 -15.74 7.57
N ALA A 71 -0.91 -16.75 7.43
CA ALA A 71 -1.86 -17.16 8.46
C ALA A 71 -1.15 -17.59 9.74
N ALA A 72 -0.11 -18.42 9.63
CA ALA A 72 0.71 -18.86 10.77
C ALA A 72 1.38 -17.66 11.47
N LYS A 73 2.00 -16.75 10.70
CA LYS A 73 2.69 -15.56 11.23
C LYS A 73 1.77 -14.64 12.03
N TYR A 74 0.51 -14.50 11.60
CA TYR A 74 -0.44 -13.56 12.20
C TYR A 74 -1.51 -14.24 13.07
N SER A 75 -1.43 -15.55 13.25
CA SER A 75 -2.38 -16.37 13.99
C SER A 75 -3.81 -16.28 13.44
N ILE A 76 -3.93 -16.33 12.12
CA ILE A 76 -5.23 -16.39 11.43
C ILE A 76 -5.62 -17.87 11.31
N PRO A 77 -6.81 -18.28 11.77
CA PRO A 77 -7.13 -19.69 11.93
C PRO A 77 -7.30 -20.45 10.61
N ASN A 78 -7.77 -19.79 9.55
CA ASN A 78 -8.10 -20.46 8.29
C ASN A 78 -7.37 -19.87 7.08
N THR A 79 -7.20 -20.71 6.06
CA THR A 79 -6.78 -20.29 4.72
C THR A 79 -7.74 -20.87 3.69
N HIS A 80 -7.94 -20.16 2.57
CA HIS A 80 -8.74 -20.66 1.45
C HIS A 80 -7.86 -20.90 0.21
N PRO A 81 -8.24 -21.86 -0.66
CA PRO A 81 -7.47 -22.21 -1.86
C PRO A 81 -7.52 -21.14 -2.95
N SER A 82 -8.51 -20.24 -2.92
CA SER A 82 -8.67 -19.13 -3.86
C SER A 82 -9.39 -17.96 -3.21
N TYR A 83 -9.31 -16.78 -3.84
CA TYR A 83 -10.09 -15.61 -3.43
C TYR A 83 -11.59 -15.86 -3.53
N GLU A 84 -12.04 -16.59 -4.55
CA GLU A 84 -13.44 -16.96 -4.74
C GLU A 84 -13.96 -17.88 -3.64
N ALA A 85 -13.16 -18.87 -3.23
CA ALA A 85 -13.52 -19.75 -2.13
C ALA A 85 -13.65 -18.99 -0.79
N LEU A 86 -12.84 -17.94 -0.58
CA LEU A 86 -12.97 -17.06 0.59
C LEU A 86 -14.21 -16.18 0.47
N VAL A 87 -14.42 -15.52 -0.66
CA VAL A 87 -15.59 -14.65 -0.90
C VAL A 87 -16.92 -15.40 -0.72
N ASN A 88 -16.97 -16.67 -1.14
CA ASN A 88 -18.16 -17.50 -1.05
C ASN A 88 -18.32 -18.24 0.30
N ASP A 89 -17.40 -18.07 1.27
CA ASP A 89 -17.52 -18.72 2.57
C ASP A 89 -18.70 -18.13 3.35
N PRO A 90 -19.75 -18.92 3.71
CA PRO A 90 -20.86 -18.43 4.51
C PRO A 90 -20.46 -18.01 5.94
N ASN A 91 -19.26 -18.39 6.38
CA ASN A 91 -18.72 -18.03 7.70
C ASN A 91 -17.97 -16.69 7.74
N ILE A 92 -18.04 -15.92 6.66
CA ILE A 92 -17.40 -14.61 6.57
C ILE A 92 -18.47 -13.54 6.38
N ASP A 93 -18.46 -12.52 7.23
CA ASP A 93 -19.42 -11.42 7.19
C ASP A 93 -18.86 -10.24 6.37
N CYS A 94 -17.54 -10.03 6.45
CA CYS A 94 -16.84 -8.91 5.84
C CYS A 94 -15.60 -9.36 5.04
N ILE A 95 -15.27 -8.61 3.99
CA ILE A 95 -14.05 -8.79 3.20
C ILE A 95 -13.17 -7.56 3.33
N TYR A 96 -11.89 -7.75 3.63
CA TYR A 96 -10.86 -6.74 3.44
C TYR A 96 -10.15 -7.00 2.10
N ASN A 97 -10.19 -6.00 1.19
CA ASN A 97 -9.58 -6.09 -0.13
C ASN A 97 -8.35 -5.16 -0.26
N PRO A 98 -7.14 -5.63 0.11
CA PRO A 98 -5.86 -4.93 -0.08
C PRO A 98 -5.09 -5.40 -1.32
N LEU A 99 -5.78 -5.89 -2.35
CA LEU A 99 -5.13 -6.34 -3.58
C LEU A 99 -4.48 -5.15 -4.32
N PRO A 100 -3.69 -5.38 -5.39
CA PRO A 100 -3.28 -4.28 -6.27
C PRO A 100 -4.48 -3.54 -6.89
N ASN A 101 -4.35 -2.24 -7.16
CA ASN A 101 -5.43 -1.36 -7.61
C ASN A 101 -6.28 -1.95 -8.76
N GLY A 102 -5.64 -2.53 -9.78
CA GLY A 102 -6.32 -3.14 -10.92
C GLY A 102 -7.23 -4.34 -10.59
N LEU A 103 -7.10 -4.92 -9.39
CA LEU A 103 -7.91 -6.05 -8.92
C LEU A 103 -9.01 -5.64 -7.93
N HIS A 104 -9.06 -4.36 -7.53
CA HIS A 104 -10.06 -3.86 -6.59
C HIS A 104 -11.49 -4.04 -7.11
N TYR A 105 -11.75 -3.61 -8.35
CA TYR A 105 -13.09 -3.66 -8.93
C TYR A 105 -13.64 -5.09 -9.00
N GLU A 106 -12.89 -6.02 -9.59
CA GLU A 106 -13.36 -7.41 -9.76
C GLU A 106 -13.70 -8.07 -8.42
N TRP A 107 -12.78 -7.99 -7.46
CA TRP A 107 -12.93 -8.73 -6.21
C TRP A 107 -13.89 -8.06 -5.23
N THR A 108 -14.00 -6.73 -5.26
CA THR A 108 -15.05 -6.04 -4.50
C THR A 108 -16.42 -6.35 -5.07
N LYS A 109 -16.59 -6.31 -6.41
CA LYS A 109 -17.86 -6.67 -7.05
C LYS A 109 -18.31 -8.08 -6.68
N LYS A 110 -17.42 -9.07 -6.80
CA LYS A 110 -17.68 -10.46 -6.41
C LYS A 110 -18.05 -10.59 -4.92
N ALA A 111 -17.36 -9.86 -4.04
CA ALA A 111 -17.67 -9.86 -2.61
C ALA A 111 -19.07 -9.29 -2.31
N LEU A 112 -19.44 -8.17 -2.94
CA LEU A 112 -20.77 -7.58 -2.80
C LEU A 112 -21.87 -8.48 -3.36
N GLU A 113 -21.62 -9.14 -4.50
CA GLU A 113 -22.53 -10.11 -5.11
C GLU A 113 -22.76 -11.34 -4.22
N ALA A 114 -21.72 -11.79 -3.51
CA ALA A 114 -21.79 -12.83 -2.49
C ALA A 114 -22.40 -12.36 -1.16
N GLY A 115 -22.92 -11.13 -1.09
CA GLY A 115 -23.59 -10.58 0.08
C GLY A 115 -22.66 -10.17 1.22
N LYS A 116 -21.38 -9.89 0.93
CA LYS A 116 -20.39 -9.47 1.94
C LYS A 116 -20.34 -7.95 2.07
N HIS A 117 -20.07 -7.47 3.28
CA HIS A 117 -19.61 -6.10 3.50
C HIS A 117 -18.13 -6.00 3.09
N VAL A 118 -17.67 -4.85 2.59
CA VAL A 118 -16.31 -4.72 2.06
C VAL A 118 -15.61 -3.47 2.61
N LEU A 119 -14.44 -3.70 3.23
CA LEU A 119 -13.43 -2.67 3.47
C LEU A 119 -12.40 -2.73 2.34
N LEU A 120 -12.40 -1.72 1.49
CA LEU A 120 -11.66 -1.69 0.23
C LEU A 120 -10.46 -0.75 0.34
N GLU A 121 -9.25 -1.22 0.06
CA GLU A 121 -8.10 -0.33 -0.03
C GLU A 121 -8.25 0.71 -1.14
N LYS A 122 -7.63 1.86 -0.92
CA LYS A 122 -7.56 2.94 -1.90
C LYS A 122 -6.53 2.62 -3.02
N PRO A 123 -6.58 3.32 -4.16
CA PRO A 123 -7.76 3.97 -4.70
C PRO A 123 -8.85 2.93 -4.98
N SER A 124 -10.12 3.29 -4.81
CA SER A 124 -11.29 2.41 -4.93
C SER A 124 -11.23 1.43 -6.11
N ALA A 125 -10.84 1.91 -7.28
CA ALA A 125 -10.75 1.11 -8.49
C ALA A 125 -9.73 1.74 -9.45
N SER A 126 -9.70 1.27 -10.71
CA SER A 126 -8.79 1.84 -11.70
C SER A 126 -9.24 3.23 -12.16
N ASN A 127 -10.54 3.49 -12.19
CA ASN A 127 -11.11 4.76 -12.66
C ASN A 127 -12.43 5.11 -11.96
N ALA A 128 -12.96 6.30 -12.25
CA ALA A 128 -14.21 6.80 -11.66
C ALA A 128 -15.43 5.96 -12.04
N ALA A 129 -15.51 5.47 -13.29
CA ALA A 129 -16.65 4.68 -13.75
C ALA A 129 -16.78 3.35 -12.99
N GLN A 130 -15.66 2.64 -12.80
CA GLN A 130 -15.64 1.43 -11.97
C GLN A 130 -16.01 1.72 -10.52
N THR A 131 -15.50 2.83 -9.98
CA THR A 131 -15.79 3.23 -8.59
C THR A 131 -17.29 3.49 -8.42
N GLN A 132 -17.91 4.22 -9.34
CA GLN A 132 -19.35 4.49 -9.36
C GLN A 132 -20.15 3.18 -9.35
N GLU A 133 -19.82 2.24 -10.25
CA GLU A 133 -20.53 0.96 -10.34
C GLU A 133 -20.43 0.14 -9.04
N LEU A 134 -19.29 0.15 -8.34
CA LEU A 134 -19.14 -0.58 -7.07
C LEU A 134 -20.02 -0.01 -5.97
N PHE A 135 -20.07 1.32 -5.83
CA PHE A 135 -20.87 1.95 -4.78
C PHE A 135 -22.38 1.88 -5.07
N GLU A 136 -22.78 1.96 -6.34
CA GLU A 136 -24.16 1.67 -6.75
C GLU A 136 -24.55 0.22 -6.46
N LEU A 137 -23.68 -0.74 -6.77
CA LEU A 137 -23.91 -2.15 -6.47
C LEU A 137 -24.01 -2.39 -4.96
N ALA A 138 -23.15 -1.75 -4.16
CA ALA A 138 -23.20 -1.86 -2.70
C ALA A 138 -24.54 -1.38 -2.15
N GLN A 139 -25.05 -0.25 -2.66
CA GLN A 139 -26.39 0.25 -2.32
C GLN A 139 -27.49 -0.74 -2.74
N GLN A 140 -27.45 -1.25 -3.97
CA GLN A 140 -28.42 -2.24 -4.48
C GLN A 140 -28.44 -3.54 -3.66
N LYS A 141 -27.27 -3.98 -3.17
CA LYS A 141 -27.12 -5.21 -2.36
C LYS A 141 -27.35 -4.97 -0.86
N ASN A 142 -27.63 -3.73 -0.46
CA ASN A 142 -27.69 -3.30 0.93
C ASN A 142 -26.45 -3.75 1.74
N ARG A 143 -25.26 -3.54 1.16
CA ARG A 143 -23.97 -3.86 1.79
C ARG A 143 -23.17 -2.59 2.02
N VAL A 144 -22.44 -2.59 3.12
CA VAL A 144 -21.48 -1.52 3.44
C VAL A 144 -20.24 -1.73 2.59
N LEU A 145 -19.94 -0.75 1.73
CA LEU A 145 -18.66 -0.61 1.05
C LEU A 145 -17.98 0.66 1.60
N LEU A 146 -16.76 0.53 2.10
CA LEU A 146 -15.96 1.65 2.57
C LEU A 146 -14.57 1.65 1.91
N GLU A 147 -14.22 2.74 1.24
CA GLU A 147 -12.84 2.98 0.79
C GLU A 147 -11.96 3.40 1.98
N ALA A 148 -10.81 2.74 2.12
CA ALA A 148 -9.95 2.76 3.31
C ALA A 148 -9.03 3.99 3.39
N PHE A 149 -9.61 5.19 3.42
CA PHE A 149 -8.88 6.42 3.74
C PHE A 149 -8.73 6.63 5.25
N HIS A 150 -7.88 5.80 5.87
CA HIS A 150 -7.78 5.63 7.32
C HIS A 150 -7.62 6.93 8.13
N TYR A 151 -6.96 7.93 7.56
CA TYR A 151 -6.68 9.18 8.26
C TYR A 151 -7.94 10.02 8.50
N ARG A 152 -9.01 9.87 7.69
CA ARG A 152 -10.26 10.66 7.84
C ARG A 152 -10.93 10.43 9.19
N PHE A 153 -10.84 9.21 9.72
CA PHE A 153 -11.47 8.77 10.97
C PHE A 153 -10.70 9.15 12.23
N HIS A 154 -9.45 9.59 12.07
CA HIS A 154 -8.61 9.89 13.22
C HIS A 154 -9.05 11.22 13.87
N PRO A 155 -9.11 11.30 15.22
CA PRO A 155 -9.55 12.52 15.93
C PRO A 155 -8.82 13.79 15.51
N ALA A 156 -7.52 13.72 15.19
CA ALA A 156 -6.75 14.87 14.71
C ALA A 156 -7.28 15.43 13.37
N SER A 157 -7.67 14.55 12.46
CA SER A 157 -8.20 14.95 11.15
C SER A 157 -9.60 15.54 11.28
N ILE A 158 -10.44 14.95 12.13
CA ILE A 158 -11.78 15.46 12.44
C ILE A 158 -11.67 16.86 13.06
N TYR A 159 -10.84 17.00 14.10
CA TYR A 159 -10.61 18.27 14.77
C TYR A 159 -10.05 19.37 13.84
N PHE A 160 -9.07 19.02 12.99
CA PHE A 160 -8.54 19.98 12.01
C PHE A 160 -9.61 20.42 11.02
N ARG A 161 -10.42 19.49 10.51
CA ARG A 161 -11.54 19.81 9.62
C ARG A 161 -12.54 20.72 10.34
N GLU A 162 -12.93 20.42 11.56
CA GLU A 162 -13.89 21.22 12.34
C GLU A 162 -13.43 22.67 12.52
N ILE A 163 -12.17 22.89 12.91
CA ILE A 163 -11.64 24.24 13.09
C ILE A 163 -11.62 25.00 11.75
N LEU A 164 -11.13 24.36 10.69
CA LEU A 164 -11.06 24.98 9.38
C LEU A 164 -12.45 25.34 8.85
N GLN A 165 -13.39 24.39 8.91
CA GLN A 165 -14.77 24.59 8.44
C GLN A 165 -15.49 25.65 9.27
N LYS A 166 -15.25 25.71 10.59
CA LYS A 166 -15.76 26.79 11.43
C LYS A 166 -15.20 28.15 11.00
N HIS A 167 -13.90 28.26 10.76
CA HIS A 167 -13.28 29.51 10.33
C HIS A 167 -13.85 29.99 8.98
N ILE A 168 -14.10 29.05 8.05
CA ILE A 168 -14.75 29.36 6.76
C ILE A 168 -16.20 29.82 6.98
N ALA A 169 -16.96 29.12 7.82
CA ALA A 169 -18.35 29.48 8.13
C ALA A 169 -18.47 30.83 8.85
N ASP A 170 -17.43 31.25 9.59
CA ASP A 170 -17.33 32.56 10.24
C ASP A 170 -16.99 33.69 9.23
N GLY A 171 -16.95 33.41 7.91
CA GLY A 171 -16.84 34.42 6.84
C GLY A 171 -15.44 34.60 6.27
N HIS A 172 -14.54 33.65 6.50
CA HIS A 172 -13.14 33.73 6.06
C HIS A 172 -12.85 32.74 4.92
N PRO A 173 -12.97 33.16 3.65
CA PRO A 173 -12.89 32.26 2.51
C PRO A 173 -11.48 31.71 2.31
N ILE A 174 -11.42 30.51 1.72
CA ILE A 174 -10.15 29.92 1.25
C ILE A 174 -9.67 30.70 0.03
N GLN A 175 -8.40 31.07 0.02
CA GLN A 175 -7.73 31.72 -1.12
C GLN A 175 -6.85 30.72 -1.88
N HIS A 176 -6.17 29.83 -1.16
CA HIS A 176 -5.23 28.89 -1.76
C HIS A 176 -5.12 27.62 -0.95
N VAL A 177 -4.92 26.49 -1.63
CA VAL A 177 -4.66 25.20 -1.00
C VAL A 177 -3.40 24.59 -1.57
N LYS A 178 -2.57 23.99 -0.73
CA LYS A 178 -1.45 23.17 -1.16
C LYS A 178 -1.47 21.83 -0.43
N SER A 179 -1.38 20.73 -1.17
CA SER A 179 -1.16 19.41 -0.59
C SER A 179 -0.10 18.66 -1.38
N ALA A 180 0.79 17.97 -0.67
CA ALA A 180 1.87 17.21 -1.30
C ALA A 180 2.20 15.94 -0.52
N LEU A 181 2.54 14.89 -1.26
CA LEU A 181 3.13 13.67 -0.72
C LEU A 181 4.25 13.19 -1.63
N ILE A 182 5.49 13.41 -1.19
CA ILE A 182 6.69 13.14 -1.96
C ILE A 182 7.48 12.01 -1.30
N VAL A 183 7.40 10.82 -1.89
CA VAL A 183 8.13 9.64 -1.44
C VAL A 183 9.43 9.53 -2.25
N PRO A 184 10.57 9.31 -1.57
CA PRO A 184 11.83 9.07 -2.26
C PRO A 184 11.77 7.77 -3.06
N GLY A 185 12.60 7.67 -4.10
CA GLY A 185 12.73 6.49 -4.97
C GLY A 185 13.29 5.25 -4.27
N ILE A 186 12.51 4.67 -3.35
CA ILE A 186 12.86 3.48 -2.55
C ILE A 186 12.29 2.19 -3.14
N PHE A 187 11.35 2.30 -4.08
CA PHE A 187 10.71 1.16 -4.70
C PHE A 187 11.52 0.66 -5.90
N PRO A 188 11.70 -0.66 -6.07
CA PRO A 188 12.36 -1.20 -7.24
C PRO A 188 11.50 -0.96 -8.50
N PRO A 189 12.10 -0.88 -9.70
CA PRO A 189 11.34 -0.69 -10.95
C PRO A 189 10.28 -1.77 -11.23
N THR A 190 10.43 -2.95 -10.64
CA THR A 190 9.49 -4.09 -10.77
C THR A 190 8.33 -4.05 -9.77
N ASP A 191 8.23 -3.02 -8.92
CA ASP A 191 7.15 -2.87 -7.95
C ASP A 191 5.78 -2.74 -8.64
N ILE A 192 4.73 -3.25 -7.99
CA ILE A 192 3.36 -3.20 -8.50
C ILE A 192 2.88 -1.77 -8.78
N ARG A 193 3.42 -0.78 -8.05
CA ARG A 193 3.13 0.65 -8.26
C ARG A 193 3.55 1.16 -9.63
N PHE A 194 4.48 0.49 -10.29
CA PHE A 194 4.99 0.87 -11.61
C PHE A 194 4.49 -0.05 -12.71
N ASN A 195 3.37 -0.76 -12.49
CA ASN A 195 2.77 -1.65 -13.45
C ASN A 195 1.43 -1.10 -13.96
N ILE A 196 1.36 -0.78 -15.26
CA ILE A 196 0.15 -0.20 -15.87
C ILE A 196 -1.04 -1.15 -15.84
N LYS A 197 -0.80 -2.46 -15.95
CA LYS A 197 -1.84 -3.51 -15.87
C LYS A 197 -2.43 -3.64 -14.48
N LEU A 198 -1.78 -3.08 -13.45
CA LEU A 198 -2.30 -3.04 -12.09
C LEU A 198 -2.81 -1.64 -11.73
N ALA A 199 -3.06 -0.77 -12.72
CA ALA A 199 -3.43 0.63 -12.53
C ALA A 199 -2.43 1.38 -11.62
N GLY A 200 -1.14 1.18 -11.90
CA GLY A 200 -0.03 1.85 -11.21
C GLY A 200 0.10 3.33 -11.58
N GLY A 201 1.08 3.99 -10.95
CA GLY A 201 1.34 5.42 -11.05
C GLY A 201 1.35 6.10 -9.69
N THR A 202 2.16 7.15 -9.56
CA THR A 202 2.20 7.94 -8.32
C THR A 202 0.87 8.62 -8.04
N THR A 203 0.16 9.08 -9.08
CA THR A 203 -1.16 9.71 -8.94
C THR A 203 -2.19 8.71 -8.37
N MET A 204 -2.09 7.42 -8.73
CA MET A 204 -2.93 6.36 -8.15
C MET A 204 -2.53 5.99 -6.71
N ASP A 205 -1.23 5.93 -6.38
CA ASP A 205 -0.78 5.45 -5.06
C ASP A 205 -0.75 6.53 -3.96
N THR A 206 -0.08 7.65 -4.23
CA THR A 206 0.08 8.78 -3.29
C THR A 206 -0.76 9.98 -3.67
N GLY A 207 -0.99 10.21 -4.97
CA GLY A 207 -1.86 11.29 -5.45
C GLY A 207 -3.31 11.14 -4.98
N CYS A 208 -3.81 9.90 -4.81
CA CYS A 208 -5.15 9.67 -4.27
C CYS A 208 -5.31 10.21 -2.84
N TYR A 209 -4.26 10.17 -2.01
CA TYR A 209 -4.28 10.84 -0.70
C TYR A 209 -4.23 12.36 -0.81
N VAL A 210 -3.43 12.88 -1.74
CA VAL A 210 -3.28 14.33 -1.95
C VAL A 210 -4.61 14.93 -2.38
N VAL A 211 -5.25 14.35 -3.40
CA VAL A 211 -6.59 14.75 -3.88
C VAL A 211 -7.61 14.61 -2.75
N ASN A 212 -7.65 13.45 -2.08
CA ASN A 212 -8.60 13.21 -1.01
C ASN A 212 -8.45 14.23 0.14
N SER A 213 -7.22 14.60 0.50
CA SER A 213 -6.97 15.57 1.55
C SER A 213 -7.45 16.97 1.19
N ILE A 214 -7.29 17.39 -0.06
CA ILE A 214 -7.81 18.67 -0.56
C ILE A 214 -9.33 18.66 -0.43
N LEU A 215 -10.01 17.66 -1.01
CA LEU A 215 -11.47 17.56 -1.00
C LEU A 215 -12.02 17.47 0.44
N TYR A 216 -11.44 16.59 1.27
CA TYR A 216 -11.94 16.31 2.60
C TYR A 216 -11.72 17.47 3.57
N PHE A 217 -10.56 18.11 3.62
CA PHE A 217 -10.37 19.15 4.63
C PHE A 217 -11.07 20.46 4.26
N THR A 218 -11.09 20.79 2.98
CA THR A 218 -11.58 22.09 2.51
C THR A 218 -13.08 22.10 2.23
N GLY A 219 -13.66 20.97 1.82
CA GLY A 219 -15.06 20.92 1.37
C GLY A 219 -15.31 21.68 0.06
N LEU A 220 -14.26 22.07 -0.66
CA LEU A 220 -14.38 22.75 -1.94
C LEU A 220 -14.95 21.82 -3.01
N GLU A 221 -15.73 22.39 -3.93
CA GLU A 221 -16.26 21.69 -5.10
C GLU A 221 -15.21 21.66 -6.21
N PHE A 222 -15.04 20.51 -6.85
CA PHE A 222 -14.13 20.38 -7.98
C PHE A 222 -14.77 20.95 -9.25
N ASP A 223 -14.04 21.80 -9.97
CA ASP A 223 -14.47 22.37 -11.26
C ASP A 223 -13.67 21.80 -12.43
N SER A 224 -12.35 21.96 -12.42
CA SER A 224 -11.49 21.54 -13.53
C SER A 224 -10.02 21.37 -13.12
N VAL A 225 -9.18 20.83 -14.01
CA VAL A 225 -7.72 20.77 -13.82
C VAL A 225 -7.08 21.83 -14.69
N ASP A 226 -6.57 22.91 -14.08
CA ASP A 226 -5.87 23.97 -14.79
C ASP A 226 -4.56 23.45 -15.41
N LYS A 227 -3.77 22.75 -14.60
CA LYS A 227 -2.45 22.25 -15.00
C LYS A 227 -2.18 20.88 -14.40
N ALA A 228 -1.59 19.98 -15.19
CA ALA A 228 -1.05 18.71 -14.74
C ALA A 228 0.23 18.39 -15.52
N VAL A 229 1.32 18.12 -14.82
CA VAL A 229 2.65 17.90 -15.38
C VAL A 229 3.21 16.59 -14.84
N PRO A 230 3.24 15.53 -15.67
CA PRO A 230 3.80 14.25 -15.27
C PRO A 230 5.32 14.19 -15.48
N LYS A 231 5.99 13.36 -14.68
CA LYS A 231 7.26 12.73 -15.08
C LYS A 231 7.01 11.24 -15.27
N ILE A 232 6.94 10.83 -16.53
CA ILE A 232 6.75 9.44 -16.92
C ILE A 232 8.05 8.67 -16.71
N ILE A 233 7.95 7.46 -16.15
CA ILE A 233 9.11 6.59 -15.88
C ILE A 233 9.16 5.34 -16.75
N SER A 234 8.01 4.90 -17.27
CA SER A 234 7.89 3.76 -18.18
C SER A 234 6.51 3.75 -18.80
N GLU A 235 6.40 3.59 -20.12
CA GLU A 235 5.12 3.52 -20.83
C GLU A 235 4.18 4.69 -20.43
N GLU A 236 3.04 4.39 -19.80
CA GLU A 236 2.01 5.33 -19.31
C GLU A 236 2.06 5.52 -17.77
N ILE A 237 3.17 5.16 -17.11
CA ILE A 237 3.33 5.27 -15.66
C ILE A 237 3.99 6.59 -15.28
N ASP A 238 3.26 7.40 -14.53
CA ASP A 238 3.76 8.60 -13.87
C ASP A 238 4.54 8.22 -12.60
N GLY A 239 5.82 8.57 -12.54
CA GLY A 239 6.60 8.51 -11.30
C GLY A 239 6.45 9.78 -10.45
N LYS A 240 6.13 10.92 -11.10
CA LYS A 240 5.83 12.22 -10.48
C LYS A 240 4.61 12.83 -11.18
N MET A 241 3.77 13.54 -10.44
CA MET A 241 2.72 14.41 -10.99
C MET A 241 2.60 15.68 -10.14
N GLU A 242 2.58 16.84 -10.79
CA GLU A 242 2.36 18.14 -10.15
C GLU A 242 1.37 18.98 -10.95
N GLY A 243 0.54 19.77 -10.26
CA GLY A 243 -0.49 20.52 -10.96
C GLY A 243 -1.30 21.47 -10.09
N VAL A 244 -2.32 22.04 -10.71
CA VAL A 244 -3.26 22.99 -10.12
C VAL A 244 -4.67 22.55 -10.49
N LEU A 245 -5.53 22.40 -9.47
CA LEU A 245 -6.96 22.18 -9.61
C LEU A 245 -7.67 23.53 -9.47
N ASN A 246 -8.66 23.76 -10.33
CA ASN A 246 -9.65 24.81 -10.14
C ASN A 246 -10.79 24.22 -9.30
N MET A 247 -11.05 24.88 -8.19
CA MET A 247 -12.07 24.51 -7.22
C MET A 247 -13.02 25.69 -7.01
N LYS A 248 -14.19 25.44 -6.43
CA LYS A 248 -15.16 26.46 -6.02
C LYS A 248 -15.47 26.34 -4.53
N ASP A 249 -15.61 27.47 -3.86
CA ASP A 249 -16.14 27.51 -2.50
C ASP A 249 -17.68 27.45 -2.50
N SER A 250 -18.28 27.44 -1.30
CA SER A 250 -19.74 27.40 -1.14
C SER A 250 -20.48 28.63 -1.71
N HIS A 251 -19.77 29.70 -2.05
CA HIS A 251 -20.31 30.92 -2.65
C HIS A 251 -20.00 31.00 -4.16
N GLY A 252 -19.37 29.97 -4.74
CA GLY A 252 -18.99 29.92 -6.15
C GLY A 252 -17.71 30.68 -6.50
N ALA A 253 -16.94 31.15 -5.50
CA ALA A 253 -15.67 31.80 -5.73
C ALA A 253 -14.60 30.79 -6.16
N ASN A 254 -13.78 31.16 -7.13
CA ASN A 254 -12.71 30.30 -7.63
C ASN A 254 -11.55 30.21 -6.64
N VAL A 255 -11.11 28.99 -6.35
CA VAL A 255 -9.98 28.67 -5.48
C VAL A 255 -9.01 27.78 -6.24
N GLN A 256 -7.72 28.10 -6.19
CA GLN A 256 -6.68 27.24 -6.75
C GLN A 256 -6.12 26.29 -5.69
N ALA A 257 -6.08 25.00 -6.01
CA ALA A 257 -5.47 23.97 -5.18
C ALA A 257 -4.27 23.33 -5.88
N HIS A 258 -3.08 23.53 -5.31
CA HIS A 258 -1.84 22.96 -5.79
C HIS A 258 -1.64 21.56 -5.23
N PHE A 259 -1.34 20.61 -6.11
CA PHE A 259 -1.06 19.24 -5.73
C PHE A 259 0.31 18.78 -6.26
N ALA A 260 0.99 17.95 -5.46
CA ALA A 260 2.24 17.32 -5.87
C ALA A 260 2.36 15.90 -5.30
N THR A 261 2.76 14.96 -6.15
CA THR A 261 2.95 13.55 -5.78
C THR A 261 4.18 12.99 -6.48
N SER A 262 4.95 12.15 -5.78
CA SER A 262 6.12 11.48 -6.35
C SER A 262 6.44 10.17 -5.63
N LEU A 263 6.91 9.19 -6.40
CA LEU A 263 7.50 7.94 -5.92
C LEU A 263 8.98 7.78 -6.33
N ILE A 264 9.56 8.78 -6.99
CA ILE A 264 10.88 8.69 -7.63
C ILE A 264 11.83 9.81 -7.25
N ASN A 265 11.44 10.68 -6.31
CA ASN A 265 12.28 11.81 -5.95
C ASN A 265 13.59 11.33 -5.32
N SER A 266 14.68 12.08 -5.54
CA SER A 266 15.94 11.82 -4.84
C SER A 266 15.76 12.06 -3.34
N TRP A 267 16.33 11.19 -2.51
CA TRP A 267 16.34 11.37 -1.05
C TRP A 267 16.97 12.71 -0.64
N LEU A 268 17.95 13.20 -1.41
CA LEU A 268 18.69 14.43 -1.11
C LEU A 268 18.03 15.70 -1.67
N SER A 269 16.88 15.59 -2.36
CA SER A 269 16.24 16.77 -2.92
C SER A 269 15.58 17.63 -1.84
N LEU A 270 15.67 18.95 -1.98
CA LEU A 270 15.02 19.89 -1.07
C LEU A 270 13.49 19.68 -1.02
N GLN A 271 12.90 19.28 -2.15
CA GLN A 271 11.48 18.94 -2.22
C GLN A 271 11.15 17.73 -1.35
N THR A 272 11.93 16.65 -1.44
CA THR A 272 11.77 15.47 -0.58
C THR A 272 11.90 15.86 0.88
N TYR A 273 12.93 16.63 1.26
CA TYR A 273 13.11 17.05 2.65
C TYR A 273 11.89 17.80 3.21
N ARG A 274 11.27 18.67 2.40
CA ARG A 274 10.12 19.50 2.81
C ARG A 274 8.78 18.76 2.77
N GLU A 275 8.61 17.83 1.84
CA GLU A 275 7.31 17.23 1.49
C GLU A 275 7.27 15.70 1.73
N PHE A 276 8.31 15.14 2.34
CA PHE A 276 8.32 13.75 2.82
C PHE A 276 7.26 13.52 3.90
N PHE A 277 7.12 14.48 4.81
CA PHE A 277 6.00 14.51 5.72
C PHE A 277 4.79 15.13 4.99
N PRO A 278 3.74 14.36 4.70
CA PRO A 278 2.58 14.86 3.98
C PRO A 278 1.95 15.97 4.80
N SER A 279 1.62 17.06 4.13
CA SER A 279 0.91 18.18 4.74
C SER A 279 -0.13 18.73 3.79
N VAL A 280 -1.21 19.21 4.38
CA VAL A 280 -2.18 20.08 3.72
C VAL A 280 -2.04 21.47 4.34
N ILE A 281 -1.92 22.46 3.47
CA ILE A 281 -1.83 23.88 3.82
C ILE A 281 -3.03 24.55 3.19
N VAL A 282 -3.84 25.22 4.01
CA VAL A 282 -5.03 25.96 3.58
C VAL A 282 -4.85 27.41 3.99
N GLU A 283 -4.72 28.28 3.00
CA GLU A 283 -4.62 29.72 3.18
C GLU A 283 -5.99 30.35 2.96
N THR A 284 -6.37 31.19 3.92
CA THR A 284 -7.56 32.05 3.91
C THR A 284 -7.14 33.51 3.80
N ASP A 285 -8.11 34.40 3.73
CA ASP A 285 -7.89 35.85 3.81
C ASP A 285 -7.06 36.25 5.05
N GLN A 286 -7.32 35.64 6.21
CA GLN A 286 -6.69 36.03 7.48
C GLN A 286 -5.64 35.06 8.00
N LYS A 287 -5.75 33.76 7.69
CA LYS A 287 -4.95 32.72 8.36
C LYS A 287 -4.45 31.64 7.41
N ILE A 288 -3.33 31.03 7.78
CA ILE A 288 -2.77 29.85 7.12
C ILE A 288 -2.85 28.67 8.10
N PHE A 289 -3.68 27.71 7.77
CA PHE A 289 -3.83 26.43 8.46
C PHE A 289 -2.87 25.43 7.84
N THR A 290 -2.09 24.73 8.67
CA THR A 290 -1.27 23.61 8.21
C THR A 290 -1.60 22.39 9.04
N PHE A 291 -1.79 21.24 8.41
CA PHE A 291 -1.91 19.95 9.08
C PHE A 291 -0.92 18.96 8.46
N GLY A 292 0.05 18.53 9.25
CA GLY A 292 1.17 17.71 8.81
C GLY A 292 1.18 16.32 9.45
N VAL A 293 1.84 15.39 8.74
CA VAL A 293 2.09 14.00 9.17
C VAL A 293 0.81 13.16 9.23
N PHE A 294 -0.34 13.68 8.78
CA PHE A 294 -1.68 13.08 8.97
C PHE A 294 -1.85 11.65 8.41
N LEU A 295 -1.06 11.29 7.40
CA LEU A 295 -1.07 9.94 6.81
C LEU A 295 -0.23 8.91 7.58
N TYR A 296 0.63 9.33 8.50
CA TYR A 296 1.42 8.39 9.28
C TYR A 296 0.61 7.88 10.47
N PRO A 297 0.33 6.56 10.55
CA PRO A 297 -0.66 6.00 11.48
C PRO A 297 -0.25 6.03 12.94
N THR A 298 1.04 6.21 13.22
CA THR A 298 1.63 6.09 14.57
C THR A 298 2.42 7.34 14.99
N LEU A 299 2.65 8.28 14.09
CA LEU A 299 3.45 9.47 14.37
C LEU A 299 2.60 10.61 14.91
N TYR A 300 3.24 11.51 15.65
CA TYR A 300 2.58 12.71 16.14
C TYR A 300 2.29 13.65 14.98
N HIS A 301 0.99 13.85 14.71
CA HIS A 301 0.55 14.96 13.89
C HIS A 301 0.90 16.31 14.52
N PHE A 302 1.02 17.31 13.66
CA PHE A 302 1.04 18.71 14.09
C PHE A 302 0.05 19.47 13.23
N PHE A 303 -0.56 20.49 13.83
CA PHE A 303 -1.23 21.53 13.08
C PHE A 303 -0.65 22.86 13.55
N THR A 304 -0.56 23.82 12.64
CA THR A 304 -0.14 25.18 12.97
C THR A 304 -1.13 26.15 12.36
N LEU A 305 -1.37 27.24 13.08
CA LEU A 305 -2.16 28.36 12.60
C LEU A 305 -1.27 29.58 12.56
N LYS A 306 -1.08 30.15 11.37
CA LYS A 306 -0.36 31.41 11.20
C LYS A 306 -1.35 32.51 10.89
N ASP A 307 -1.35 33.55 11.72
CA ASP A 307 -2.12 34.77 11.48
C ASP A 307 -1.36 35.65 10.46
N LYS A 308 -2.05 36.06 9.38
CA LYS A 308 -1.44 36.83 8.29
C LYS A 308 -1.19 38.30 8.65
N VAL A 309 -1.95 38.85 9.61
CA VAL A 309 -1.84 40.25 10.02
C VAL A 309 -0.65 40.43 10.98
N THR A 310 -0.58 39.59 12.01
CA THR A 310 0.45 39.66 13.05
C THR A 310 1.71 38.88 12.69
N GLY A 311 1.62 37.94 11.73
CA GLY A 311 2.69 37.01 11.37
C GLY A 311 2.95 35.91 12.41
N LYS A 312 2.25 35.91 13.55
CA LYS A 312 2.43 34.95 14.64
C LYS A 312 1.94 33.57 14.21
N THR A 313 2.73 32.55 14.53
CA THR A 313 2.36 31.13 14.34
C THR A 313 2.13 30.48 15.68
N GLU A 314 0.99 29.81 15.84
CA GLU A 314 0.64 29.03 17.02
C GLU A 314 0.50 27.55 16.70
N ASN A 315 0.86 26.70 17.66
CA ASN A 315 0.54 25.28 17.63
C ASN A 315 -0.80 25.11 18.37
N LEU A 316 -1.84 24.63 17.68
CA LEU A 316 -3.12 24.34 18.33
C LEU A 316 -3.06 23.09 19.26
N PRO A 317 -4.16 22.71 19.93
CA PRO A 317 -4.22 21.48 20.71
C PRO A 317 -4.26 20.22 19.85
N LYS A 318 -3.54 19.16 20.27
CA LYS A 318 -3.50 17.89 19.54
C LYS A 318 -4.65 16.96 19.96
N ALA A 319 -5.47 16.52 19.01
CA ALA A 319 -6.54 15.56 19.25
C ALA A 319 -6.10 14.13 18.85
N TYR A 320 -5.76 13.29 19.83
CA TYR A 320 -5.35 11.90 19.57
C TYR A 320 -6.36 10.85 20.04
N GLY A 321 -7.50 11.28 20.59
CA GLY A 321 -8.46 10.40 21.24
C GLY A 321 -7.78 9.50 22.28
N GLU A 322 -8.05 8.21 22.19
CA GLU A 322 -7.49 7.17 23.07
C GLU A 322 -6.06 6.74 22.66
N GLY A 323 -5.49 7.37 21.63
CA GLY A 323 -4.13 7.13 21.17
C GLY A 323 -3.95 5.90 20.28
N TYR A 324 -5.03 5.28 19.82
CA TYR A 324 -4.94 4.25 18.79
C TYR A 324 -4.46 4.80 17.44
N THR A 325 -4.09 3.88 16.54
CA THR A 325 -3.70 4.23 15.18
C THR A 325 -4.89 4.72 14.36
N THR A 326 -4.62 5.44 13.27
CA THR A 326 -5.63 5.81 12.28
C THR A 326 -6.43 4.60 11.75
N TYR A 327 -5.77 3.44 11.57
CA TYR A 327 -6.42 2.20 11.12
C TYR A 327 -7.39 1.62 12.16
N HIS A 328 -7.14 1.82 13.45
CA HIS A 328 -8.11 1.47 14.49
C HIS A 328 -9.39 2.27 14.32
N TYR A 329 -9.31 3.59 14.25
CA TYR A 329 -10.52 4.41 14.09
C TYR A 329 -11.27 4.11 12.78
N GLN A 330 -10.55 3.78 11.70
CA GLN A 330 -11.18 3.31 10.46
C GLN A 330 -11.94 2.00 10.65
N LEU A 331 -11.30 1.00 11.25
CA LEU A 331 -11.93 -0.31 11.42
C LEU A 331 -13.12 -0.21 12.37
N GLU A 332 -13.03 0.64 13.40
CA GLU A 332 -14.13 0.93 14.33
C GLU A 332 -15.33 1.55 13.59
N ALA A 333 -15.08 2.56 12.75
CA ALA A 333 -16.11 3.18 11.91
C ALA A 333 -16.78 2.17 10.97
N PHE A 334 -15.99 1.30 10.31
CA PHE A 334 -16.51 0.25 9.46
C PHE A 334 -17.40 -0.73 10.24
N ILE A 335 -16.98 -1.18 11.43
CA ILE A 335 -17.77 -2.08 12.28
C ILE A 335 -19.09 -1.42 12.70
N LYS A 336 -19.05 -0.13 13.12
CA LYS A 336 -20.25 0.63 13.49
C LYS A 336 -21.25 0.68 12.34
N ALA A 337 -20.78 0.96 11.12
CA ALA A 337 -21.62 0.96 9.93
C ALA A 337 -22.21 -0.43 9.63
N VAL A 338 -21.41 -1.50 9.70
CA VAL A 338 -21.88 -2.87 9.43
C VAL A 338 -22.89 -3.33 10.47
N LYS A 339 -22.62 -3.12 11.77
CA LYS A 339 -23.53 -3.50 12.85
C LYS A 339 -24.85 -2.72 12.84
N ASN A 340 -24.90 -1.58 12.14
CA ASN A 340 -26.13 -0.80 11.95
C ASN A 340 -26.75 -1.00 10.56
N ASP A 341 -26.36 -2.05 9.82
CA ASP A 341 -26.85 -2.35 8.46
C ASP A 341 -26.67 -1.19 7.47
N GLY A 342 -25.59 -0.43 7.61
CA GLY A 342 -25.29 0.74 6.78
C GLY A 342 -26.10 2.00 7.11
N ARG A 343 -26.98 1.96 8.12
CA ARG A 343 -27.71 3.13 8.61
C ARG A 343 -26.80 4.05 9.42
N ASP A 344 -27.17 5.33 9.48
CA ASP A 344 -26.51 6.37 10.27
C ASP A 344 -25.01 6.56 9.97
N THR A 345 -24.55 6.15 8.79
CA THR A 345 -23.17 6.37 8.35
C THR A 345 -22.81 7.85 8.26
N SER A 346 -23.79 8.73 8.05
CA SER A 346 -23.65 10.19 8.12
C SER A 346 -23.31 10.71 9.51
N LEU A 347 -23.61 9.95 10.57
CA LEU A 347 -23.26 10.30 11.96
C LEU A 347 -21.84 9.86 12.33
N ILE A 348 -21.18 9.05 11.49
CA ILE A 348 -19.81 8.61 11.71
C ILE A 348 -18.87 9.71 11.20
N ALA A 349 -18.20 10.38 12.13
CA ALA A 349 -17.26 11.45 11.80
C ALA A 349 -16.15 10.94 10.86
N GLY A 350 -15.92 11.70 9.78
CA GLY A 350 -14.92 11.35 8.76
C GLY A 350 -15.37 10.27 7.77
N TRP A 351 -16.60 9.77 7.84
CA TRP A 351 -17.11 8.74 6.92
C TRP A 351 -16.86 9.08 5.45
N MET A 352 -16.26 8.14 4.71
CA MET A 352 -16.03 8.25 3.27
C MET A 352 -17.26 7.77 2.52
N ARG A 353 -18.07 8.70 2.02
CA ARG A 353 -19.28 8.38 1.25
C ARG A 353 -18.90 7.86 -0.15
N GLY A 354 -19.80 7.12 -0.80
CA GLY A 354 -19.56 6.64 -2.16
C GLY A 354 -19.33 7.79 -3.16
N GLU A 355 -20.06 8.89 -2.99
CA GLU A 355 -19.90 10.10 -3.80
C GLU A 355 -18.52 10.73 -3.61
N ASP A 356 -17.96 10.69 -2.39
CA ASP A 356 -16.62 11.17 -2.12
C ASP A 356 -15.57 10.31 -2.85
N SER A 357 -15.74 8.98 -2.84
CA SER A 357 -14.86 8.03 -3.53
C SER A 357 -14.88 8.21 -5.03
N VAL A 358 -16.08 8.36 -5.60
CA VAL A 358 -16.28 8.66 -7.02
C VAL A 358 -15.65 9.99 -7.38
N LEU A 359 -15.90 11.05 -6.59
CA LEU A 359 -15.32 12.37 -6.85
C LEU A 359 -13.79 12.34 -6.82
N ASN A 360 -13.20 11.64 -5.84
CA ASN A 360 -11.76 11.47 -5.75
C ASN A 360 -11.18 10.85 -7.04
N MET A 361 -11.83 9.81 -7.56
CA MET A 361 -11.42 9.18 -8.82
C MET A 361 -11.71 10.04 -10.06
N LYS A 362 -12.80 10.81 -10.08
CA LYS A 362 -13.08 11.78 -11.16
C LYS A 362 -11.98 12.83 -11.27
N VAL A 363 -11.49 13.32 -10.14
CA VAL A 363 -10.37 14.27 -10.12
C VAL A 363 -9.09 13.60 -10.63
N ILE A 364 -8.80 12.36 -10.22
CA ILE A 364 -7.64 11.60 -10.71
C ILE A 364 -7.70 11.38 -12.23
N ASP A 365 -8.86 10.95 -12.75
CA ASP A 365 -9.08 10.75 -14.18
C ASP A 365 -8.91 12.07 -14.96
N ALA A 366 -9.41 13.18 -14.41
CA ALA A 366 -9.23 14.51 -14.99
C ALA A 366 -7.76 14.97 -14.96
N ILE A 367 -7.01 14.65 -13.91
CA ILE A 367 -5.56 14.92 -13.82
C ILE A 367 -4.82 14.16 -14.92
N TYR A 368 -5.09 12.87 -15.10
CA TYR A 368 -4.49 12.08 -16.16
C TYR A 368 -4.82 12.62 -17.55
N THR A 369 -6.10 12.92 -17.79
CA THR A 369 -6.55 13.51 -19.06
C THR A 369 -5.84 14.84 -19.33
N ARG A 370 -5.75 15.73 -18.33
CA ARG A 370 -5.07 17.02 -18.46
C ARG A 370 -3.57 16.88 -18.69
N ALA A 371 -2.95 15.85 -18.13
CA ALA A 371 -1.55 15.50 -18.33
C ALA A 371 -1.27 14.86 -19.70
N GLY A 372 -2.30 14.61 -20.53
CA GLY A 372 -2.17 13.91 -21.80
C GLY A 372 -1.91 12.41 -21.66
N MET A 373 -2.25 11.83 -20.50
CA MET A 373 -2.07 10.42 -20.18
C MET A 373 -3.38 9.65 -20.28
N LYS A 374 -3.29 8.34 -20.46
CA LYS A 374 -4.49 7.49 -20.44
C LYS A 374 -5.03 7.32 -19.02
N ILE A 375 -6.36 7.43 -18.89
CA ILE A 375 -7.08 6.96 -17.71
C ILE A 375 -6.78 5.48 -17.52
N ARG A 376 -6.67 5.02 -16.26
CA ARG A 376 -6.37 3.61 -16.01
C ARG A 376 -7.59 2.75 -16.39
N GLU A 377 -7.38 1.80 -17.28
CA GLU A 377 -8.44 0.96 -17.85
C GLU A 377 -8.76 -0.26 -16.98
N ARG A 378 -9.88 -0.93 -17.28
CA ARG A 378 -10.24 -2.21 -16.66
C ARG A 378 -9.30 -3.31 -17.14
N ASN A 379 -8.96 -4.23 -16.25
CA ASN A 379 -8.23 -5.45 -16.63
C ASN A 379 -8.95 -6.27 -17.72
N SER A 380 -10.29 -6.27 -17.79
CA SER A 380 -11.03 -6.93 -18.86
C SER A 380 -10.93 -6.22 -20.21
N ASP A 381 -10.83 -4.89 -20.20
CA ASP A 381 -10.81 -4.06 -21.43
C ASP A 381 -9.44 -4.13 -22.11
N LEU A 382 -8.40 -4.46 -21.33
CA LEU A 382 -7.08 -4.89 -21.81
C LEU A 382 -7.06 -6.36 -22.33
N GLY A 383 -8.23 -6.98 -22.53
CA GLY A 383 -8.37 -8.34 -23.05
C GLY A 383 -7.97 -9.45 -22.06
N MET A 384 -7.91 -9.16 -20.75
CA MET A 384 -7.48 -10.13 -19.74
C MET A 384 -8.66 -10.82 -19.04
N THR A 385 -9.43 -11.60 -19.78
CA THR A 385 -10.12 -12.76 -19.21
C THR A 385 -9.11 -13.90 -19.13
N GLN A 386 -8.66 -14.25 -17.91
CA GLN A 386 -7.78 -15.39 -17.59
C GLN A 386 -6.40 -15.48 -18.30
N ALA A 387 -6.07 -14.62 -19.26
CA ALA A 387 -4.88 -14.74 -20.11
C ALA A 387 -3.59 -14.06 -19.59
N LEU A 388 -3.45 -13.86 -18.27
CA LEU A 388 -2.11 -13.89 -17.64
C LEU A 388 -1.68 -15.34 -17.34
N CYS A 389 -2.50 -16.33 -17.70
CA CYS A 389 -2.06 -17.69 -18.01
C CYS A 389 -1.32 -17.70 -19.37
N ARG A 390 0.01 -17.85 -19.30
CA ARG A 390 1.00 -18.02 -20.39
C ARG A 390 1.64 -16.72 -20.91
N ARG A 391 2.97 -16.68 -20.76
CA ARG A 391 3.89 -15.64 -21.23
C ARG A 391 3.94 -15.65 -22.76
N ASP A 392 4.02 -14.46 -23.36
CA ASP A 392 4.65 -14.29 -24.67
C ASP A 392 5.48 -13.01 -24.66
N ASN A 393 6.80 -13.17 -24.74
CA ASN A 393 7.78 -12.08 -24.85
C ASN A 393 8.50 -12.28 -26.19
N ARG A 394 8.11 -11.50 -27.20
CA ARG A 394 9.00 -11.18 -28.33
C ARG A 394 9.36 -9.72 -28.19
N PHE A 395 10.66 -9.42 -28.10
CA PHE A 395 11.35 -8.51 -29.02
C PHE A 395 12.83 -8.29 -28.64
N ILE A 396 13.65 -8.43 -29.69
CA ILE A 396 14.84 -7.67 -30.10
C ILE A 396 16.08 -7.61 -29.17
N ASN A 397 17.14 -8.19 -29.72
CA ASN A 397 18.54 -8.10 -29.32
C ASN A 397 19.10 -6.67 -29.36
N GLY A 398 19.91 -6.33 -28.36
CA GLY A 398 20.81 -5.18 -28.37
C GLY A 398 21.89 -5.35 -27.31
N GLY A 399 22.97 -6.05 -27.64
CA GLY A 399 24.07 -6.32 -26.71
C GLY A 399 25.01 -5.13 -26.49
N ARG A 400 25.63 -5.08 -25.30
CA ARG A 400 26.97 -4.48 -25.11
C ARG A 400 27.65 -5.10 -23.88
N LYS A 401 28.85 -5.65 -24.12
CA LYS A 401 29.77 -6.22 -23.13
C LYS A 401 30.41 -5.13 -22.27
N GLN A 402 30.58 -5.38 -20.96
CA GLN A 402 31.65 -4.77 -20.17
C GLN A 402 32.32 -5.78 -19.24
N LYS A 403 33.64 -5.64 -19.14
CA LYS A 403 34.64 -6.56 -18.57
C LYS A 403 34.64 -6.59 -17.03
N GLY A 404 35.01 -7.74 -16.47
CA GLY A 404 34.91 -8.05 -15.04
C GLY A 404 36.05 -7.55 -14.14
N LYS A 405 35.76 -7.53 -12.84
CA LYS A 405 36.71 -7.51 -11.71
C LYS A 405 36.39 -8.66 -10.73
N LYS A 406 37.42 -9.37 -10.27
CA LYS A 406 37.37 -10.49 -9.29
C LYS A 406 36.72 -10.06 -7.95
N PRO A 407 35.95 -10.92 -7.25
CA PRO A 407 35.43 -10.62 -5.91
C PRO A 407 36.50 -10.88 -4.84
N PRO A 408 36.32 -10.34 -3.63
CA PRO A 408 37.15 -10.65 -2.47
C PRO A 408 36.78 -12.01 -1.84
N GLY A 409 37.80 -12.75 -1.37
CA GLY A 409 37.63 -14.03 -0.67
C GLY A 409 37.03 -13.84 0.73
N GLY A 410 35.95 -14.57 1.01
CA GLY A 410 35.36 -14.71 2.34
C GLY A 410 34.92 -16.15 2.57
N ASN A 411 35.18 -16.68 3.76
CA ASN A 411 34.68 -17.98 4.22
C ASN A 411 33.39 -17.76 5.00
N PHE A 412 32.32 -18.46 4.62
CA PHE A 412 30.98 -18.35 5.18
C PHE A 412 30.55 -19.69 5.79
N LYS A 413 29.70 -19.64 6.82
CA LYS A 413 29.03 -20.81 7.41
C LYS A 413 27.53 -20.54 7.44
N GLY A 414 26.72 -21.55 7.15
CA GLY A 414 25.27 -21.45 7.16
C GLY A 414 24.59 -22.72 6.71
N ARG A 415 23.26 -22.69 6.59
CA ARG A 415 22.51 -23.84 6.06
C ARG A 415 22.59 -23.90 4.53
N ALA A 416 22.64 -25.10 3.96
CA ALA A 416 22.31 -25.33 2.57
C ALA A 416 20.99 -26.07 2.42
N THR A 417 20.21 -25.67 1.43
CA THR A 417 18.99 -26.33 0.95
C THR A 417 19.14 -26.62 -0.53
N TYR A 418 18.13 -27.19 -1.17
CA TYR A 418 18.11 -27.32 -2.61
C TYR A 418 16.83 -26.81 -3.26
N TYR A 419 16.97 -26.43 -4.52
CA TYR A 419 15.89 -26.02 -5.41
C TYR A 419 16.06 -26.65 -6.80
N ASN A 420 14.97 -26.65 -7.57
CA ASN A 420 15.01 -27.03 -8.98
C ASN A 420 15.15 -25.75 -9.82
N PRO A 421 16.34 -25.43 -10.34
CA PRO A 421 16.55 -24.18 -11.06
C PRO A 421 15.83 -24.18 -12.41
N ASP A 422 14.91 -23.24 -12.62
CA ASP A 422 14.18 -23.09 -13.88
C ASP A 422 14.20 -21.64 -14.40
N GLY A 423 14.13 -21.49 -15.73
CA GLY A 423 14.09 -20.18 -16.36
C GLY A 423 15.40 -19.38 -16.27
N LYS A 424 15.31 -18.06 -16.12
CA LYS A 424 16.47 -17.16 -16.01
C LYS A 424 16.71 -16.80 -14.56
N GLY A 425 17.92 -17.07 -14.09
CA GLY A 425 18.34 -16.72 -12.74
C GLY A 425 18.47 -15.20 -12.59
N SER A 426 18.58 -14.74 -11.34
CA SER A 426 18.76 -13.32 -10.99
C SER A 426 19.95 -12.64 -11.69
N CYS A 427 20.90 -13.42 -12.21
CA CYS A 427 22.02 -12.93 -13.01
C CYS A 427 21.72 -12.70 -14.50
N GLY A 428 20.52 -13.06 -14.95
CA GLY A 428 20.09 -12.97 -16.36
C GLY A 428 20.53 -14.14 -17.23
N ASP A 429 21.37 -15.03 -16.70
CA ASP A 429 21.75 -16.30 -17.33
C ASP A 429 20.59 -17.30 -17.27
N GLU A 430 20.43 -18.12 -18.32
CA GLU A 430 19.54 -19.27 -18.27
C GLU A 430 20.08 -20.32 -17.31
N LEU A 431 19.22 -20.80 -16.42
CA LEU A 431 19.55 -21.84 -15.49
C LEU A 431 19.35 -23.19 -16.20
N SER A 432 20.41 -23.69 -16.84
CA SER A 432 20.42 -25.02 -17.47
C SER A 432 21.61 -25.89 -17.06
N ASN A 433 22.50 -25.36 -16.22
CA ASN A 433 23.62 -26.12 -15.67
C ASN A 433 23.24 -26.68 -14.29
N ASN A 434 23.31 -28.00 -14.15
CA ASN A 434 23.02 -28.79 -12.93
C ASN A 434 23.93 -28.48 -11.72
N MET A 435 24.70 -27.39 -11.74
CA MET A 435 25.74 -27.04 -10.77
C MET A 435 25.67 -25.55 -10.44
N VAL A 436 24.51 -25.10 -9.99
CA VAL A 436 24.24 -23.68 -9.68
C VAL A 436 23.83 -23.49 -8.23
N ALA A 437 24.00 -22.26 -7.75
CA ALA A 437 23.59 -21.85 -6.43
C ALA A 437 22.83 -20.52 -6.45
N ALA A 438 21.91 -20.38 -5.51
CA ALA A 438 21.24 -19.14 -5.17
C ALA A 438 21.70 -18.66 -3.79
N LEU A 439 22.06 -17.38 -3.68
CA LEU A 439 22.49 -16.78 -2.41
C LEU A 439 21.42 -15.85 -1.85
N ASN A 440 21.44 -15.60 -0.54
CA ASN A 440 20.58 -14.60 0.09
C ASN A 440 20.66 -13.24 -0.63
N GLY A 441 19.53 -12.54 -0.77
CA GLY A 441 19.44 -11.26 -1.48
C GLY A 441 20.36 -10.15 -0.96
N SER A 442 20.74 -10.14 0.32
CA SER A 442 21.73 -9.17 0.85
C SER A 442 23.18 -9.54 0.50
N GLN A 443 23.44 -10.81 0.19
CA GLN A 443 24.72 -11.32 -0.31
C GLN A 443 24.77 -11.34 -1.84
N MET A 444 23.62 -11.30 -2.52
CA MET A 444 23.54 -11.32 -3.97
C MET A 444 23.68 -9.91 -4.54
N LYS A 445 24.91 -9.57 -4.95
CA LYS A 445 25.25 -8.30 -5.62
C LYS A 445 25.52 -8.54 -7.11
N LYS A 446 25.36 -7.49 -7.94
CA LYS A 446 25.55 -7.57 -9.40
C LYS A 446 26.95 -8.06 -9.79
N ASP A 447 27.97 -7.79 -8.98
CA ASP A 447 29.33 -8.24 -9.17
C ASP A 447 29.58 -9.68 -8.72
N ILE A 448 28.64 -10.33 -8.02
CA ILE A 448 28.74 -11.74 -7.60
C ILE A 448 28.14 -12.69 -8.65
N CYS A 449 27.35 -12.15 -9.57
CA CYS A 449 26.77 -12.91 -10.67
C CYS A 449 27.81 -13.65 -11.51
N GLY A 450 27.58 -14.96 -11.66
CA GLY A 450 28.41 -15.86 -12.45
C GLY A 450 29.70 -16.30 -11.77
N LYS A 451 29.91 -15.93 -10.51
CA LYS A 451 31.09 -16.36 -9.73
C LYS A 451 30.87 -17.73 -9.13
N SER A 452 31.94 -18.49 -8.95
CA SER A 452 31.87 -19.82 -8.38
C SER A 452 32.09 -19.78 -6.87
N ILE A 453 31.37 -20.64 -6.15
CA ILE A 453 31.60 -20.91 -4.74
C ILE A 453 31.87 -22.39 -4.55
N LYS A 454 32.76 -22.72 -3.62
CA LYS A 454 32.98 -24.07 -3.12
C LYS A 454 32.17 -24.24 -1.84
N VAL A 455 31.28 -25.22 -1.80
CA VAL A 455 30.43 -25.54 -0.64
C VAL A 455 30.86 -26.89 -0.09
N THR A 456 30.99 -27.00 1.24
CA THR A 456 31.53 -28.18 1.93
C THR A 456 30.61 -28.63 3.06
N TYR A 457 30.36 -29.94 3.12
CA TYR A 457 29.59 -30.62 4.16
C TYR A 457 30.24 -31.97 4.48
N GLU A 458 30.52 -32.25 5.76
CA GLU A 458 31.05 -33.54 6.25
C GLU A 458 32.22 -34.12 5.40
N GLY A 459 33.16 -33.25 5.02
CA GLY A 459 34.35 -33.64 4.24
C GLY A 459 34.14 -33.74 2.72
N LYS A 460 32.89 -33.67 2.23
CA LYS A 460 32.55 -33.56 0.80
C LYS A 460 32.47 -32.11 0.37
N SER A 461 32.89 -31.79 -0.86
CA SER A 461 32.77 -30.45 -1.42
C SER A 461 32.23 -30.45 -2.84
N VAL A 462 31.48 -29.40 -3.19
CA VAL A 462 30.97 -29.15 -4.54
C VAL A 462 31.27 -27.71 -4.95
N VAL A 463 31.63 -27.49 -6.22
CA VAL A 463 31.80 -26.14 -6.77
C VAL A 463 30.61 -25.82 -7.67
N VAL A 464 29.98 -24.68 -7.41
CA VAL A 464 28.74 -24.26 -8.07
C VAL A 464 28.82 -22.80 -8.49
N LYS A 465 28.16 -22.46 -9.59
CA LYS A 465 28.09 -21.09 -10.10
C LYS A 465 26.91 -20.35 -9.47
N VAL A 466 27.16 -19.19 -8.90
CA VAL A 466 26.11 -18.33 -8.33
C VAL A 466 25.42 -17.59 -9.46
N LEU A 467 24.22 -18.04 -9.80
CA LEU A 467 23.42 -17.47 -10.90
C LEU A 467 22.07 -16.93 -10.43
N ASP A 468 21.71 -17.16 -9.18
CA ASP A 468 20.39 -16.80 -8.69
C ASP A 468 20.39 -16.23 -7.27
N THR A 469 19.23 -15.69 -6.88
CA THR A 469 18.97 -15.17 -5.54
C THR A 469 17.99 -16.08 -4.84
N CYS A 470 18.24 -16.41 -3.58
CA CYS A 470 17.29 -17.04 -2.69
C CYS A 470 16.70 -15.96 -1.75
N PRO A 471 15.49 -15.41 -2.03
CA PRO A 471 14.93 -14.30 -1.26
C PRO A 471 14.57 -14.68 0.18
N GLY A 472 14.28 -15.97 0.43
CA GLY A 472 13.93 -16.51 1.75
C GLY A 472 15.11 -17.08 2.55
N CYS A 473 16.31 -17.12 1.98
CA CYS A 473 17.49 -17.66 2.68
C CYS A 473 18.00 -16.66 3.72
N PRO A 474 18.36 -17.06 4.96
CA PRO A 474 19.07 -16.18 5.89
C PRO A 474 20.48 -15.88 5.39
N LYS A 475 21.12 -14.82 5.92
CA LYS A 475 22.51 -14.48 5.59
C LYS A 475 23.44 -15.64 5.95
N GLY A 476 24.30 -16.03 5.01
CA GLY A 476 25.22 -17.17 5.12
C GLY A 476 24.68 -18.47 4.51
N ALA A 477 23.38 -18.55 4.22
CA ALA A 477 22.77 -19.74 3.60
C ALA A 477 22.94 -19.77 2.07
N VAL A 478 22.94 -20.98 1.53
CA VAL A 478 23.09 -21.27 0.09
C VAL A 478 21.99 -22.22 -0.36
N ASP A 479 21.27 -21.87 -1.41
CA ASP A 479 20.33 -22.81 -2.04
C ASP A 479 21.01 -23.45 -3.25
N LEU A 480 21.15 -24.77 -3.27
CA LEU A 480 21.88 -25.50 -4.31
C LEU A 480 20.90 -26.07 -5.34
N SER A 481 21.28 -26.16 -6.61
CA SER A 481 20.54 -27.03 -7.53
C SER A 481 20.53 -28.46 -6.98
N GLU A 482 19.44 -29.21 -7.16
CA GLU A 482 19.33 -30.60 -6.68
C GLU A 482 20.56 -31.46 -6.99
N ALA A 483 21.10 -31.37 -8.21
CA ALA A 483 22.26 -32.14 -8.63
C ALA A 483 23.56 -31.74 -7.88
N ALA A 484 23.68 -30.49 -7.44
CA ALA A 484 24.78 -30.05 -6.59
C ALA A 484 24.58 -30.47 -5.12
N PHE A 485 23.35 -30.45 -4.63
CA PHE A 485 23.02 -30.90 -3.28
C PHE A 485 23.27 -32.40 -3.10
N LYS A 486 22.89 -33.22 -4.10
CA LYS A 486 23.14 -34.68 -4.12
C LYS A 486 24.61 -35.07 -4.02
N GLN A 487 25.54 -34.17 -4.37
CA GLN A 487 26.98 -34.42 -4.18
C GLN A 487 27.42 -34.26 -2.72
N LEU A 488 26.64 -33.54 -1.92
CA LEU A 488 26.91 -33.32 -0.50
C LEU A 488 26.10 -34.27 0.38
N ALA A 489 24.81 -34.43 0.12
CA ALA A 489 23.88 -35.20 0.95
C ALA A 489 22.67 -35.72 0.15
N ASP A 490 21.98 -36.73 0.71
CA ASP A 490 20.70 -37.20 0.19
C ASP A 490 19.60 -36.14 0.31
N LEU A 491 18.69 -36.09 -0.66
CA LEU A 491 17.65 -35.05 -0.74
C LEU A 491 16.64 -35.10 0.41
N ASP A 492 16.48 -36.25 1.06
CA ASP A 492 15.58 -36.45 2.21
C ASP A 492 16.04 -35.68 3.46
N LYS A 493 17.33 -35.37 3.58
CA LYS A 493 17.84 -34.50 4.64
C LYS A 493 17.26 -33.09 4.56
N GLY A 494 16.95 -32.59 3.36
CA GLY A 494 16.32 -31.29 3.11
C GLY A 494 17.20 -30.06 3.40
N VAL A 495 17.78 -29.99 4.60
CA VAL A 495 18.61 -28.90 5.10
C VAL A 495 19.88 -29.46 5.75
N ILE A 496 21.06 -29.01 5.32
CA ILE A 496 22.36 -29.40 5.89
C ILE A 496 23.16 -28.17 6.35
N GLN A 497 24.08 -28.32 7.30
CA GLN A 497 24.94 -27.22 7.75
C GLN A 497 26.26 -27.23 7.00
N VAL A 498 26.56 -26.17 6.25
CA VAL A 498 27.70 -26.10 5.32
C VAL A 498 28.65 -24.95 5.64
N ALA A 499 29.89 -25.09 5.16
CA ALA A 499 30.80 -23.97 4.99
C ALA A 499 31.05 -23.72 3.50
N TRP A 500 31.18 -22.47 3.08
CA TRP A 500 31.45 -22.16 1.68
C TRP A 500 32.30 -20.91 1.48
N SER A 501 32.97 -20.82 0.33
CA SER A 501 33.83 -19.69 -0.03
C SER A 501 33.82 -19.44 -1.54
N PHE A 502 34.08 -18.21 -1.96
CA PHE A 502 34.33 -17.91 -3.37
C PHE A 502 35.63 -18.58 -3.86
N VAL A 503 35.64 -19.04 -5.11
CA VAL A 503 36.79 -19.67 -5.79
C VAL A 503 37.17 -18.93 -7.06
#